data_AF-A0A3M7GUI5-F1
#
_entry.id   AF-A0A3M7GUI5-F1
#
_cell.length_a   1.000
_cell.length_b   1.000
_cell.length_c   1.000
_cell.angle_alpha   90.00
_cell.angle_beta   90.00
_cell.angle_gamma   90.00
#
_symmetry.space_group_name_H-M   'P 1'
#
loop_
_entity.id
_entity.type
_entity.pdbx_description
1 polymer ?
#
loop_
_entity_poly.entity_id
_entity_poly.type
_entity_poly.pdbx_seq_one_letter_code
_entity_poly.pdbx_strand_id
1 'polypeptide(L)'
;MEITSFVAQKREILLIGDYASYRASLSRQLQTLRKRLGRATPKREKFAKKEVSAEDIGSNHEFAHLLILASERAWAHAMHMKTVHQEDKGGITGSTRSHIISRLAKAAKTAKELVALLREGDKSKANDQDVLEARAYGATLAGGEEFEKQSEGQRGSDSDSKRWEPCLRSFAEARVVYAALLEKEHKEVYKTILADTVDPTIRYAAYQARLSRTIAIATVAKRYFPSEDKQLVRHVESLDPYALKDKPQPKAGEEKQPSPQDVPNSITWRGRKANIVDASIGQALAAVTAAETQLRSYLASNAGASARDKASAYDDVLIASQDAADATKSATDELEKERVDEGDARMQDLRVTSLAVNYDLVSW
;
A
#
# COMPACT_ATOMS: atom_id res chain seq x y z
N MET A 1 0.70 -21.65 -11.29
CA MET A 1 -0.68 -21.77 -10.77
C MET A 1 -1.48 -20.46 -10.85
N GLU A 2 -0.83 -19.31 -11.10
CA GLU A 2 -1.48 -18.01 -11.38
C GLU A 2 -2.64 -17.69 -10.41
N ILE A 3 -2.32 -17.74 -9.12
CA ILE A 3 -3.30 -17.70 -8.02
C ILE A 3 -4.05 -16.37 -8.04
N THR A 4 -3.32 -15.28 -8.27
CA THR A 4 -3.84 -13.92 -8.25
C THR A 4 -4.73 -13.63 -9.45
N SER A 5 -4.32 -14.06 -10.65
CA SER A 5 -5.12 -13.99 -11.87
C SER A 5 -6.40 -14.80 -11.73
N PHE A 6 -6.32 -16.01 -11.17
CA PHE A 6 -7.49 -16.84 -10.90
C PHE A 6 -8.48 -16.13 -9.95
N VAL A 7 -8.00 -15.55 -8.86
CA VAL A 7 -8.83 -14.79 -7.92
C VAL A 7 -9.46 -13.57 -8.60
N ALA A 8 -8.67 -12.79 -9.34
CA ALA A 8 -9.15 -11.62 -10.06
C ALA A 8 -10.27 -11.96 -11.05
N GLN A 9 -10.09 -13.02 -11.85
CA GLN A 9 -11.12 -13.51 -12.76
C GLN A 9 -12.41 -13.90 -12.03
N LYS A 10 -12.32 -14.53 -10.84
CA LYS A 10 -13.52 -14.84 -10.06
C LYS A 10 -14.20 -13.58 -9.54
N ARG A 11 -13.44 -12.56 -9.16
CA ARG A 11 -13.95 -11.29 -8.64
C ARG A 11 -14.59 -10.40 -9.70
N GLU A 12 -14.42 -10.67 -11.00
CA GLU A 12 -15.17 -9.99 -12.08
C GLU A 12 -16.69 -10.05 -11.88
N ILE A 13 -17.21 -11.07 -11.19
CA ILE A 13 -18.63 -11.17 -10.83
C ILE A 13 -19.09 -9.94 -10.02
N LEU A 14 -18.21 -9.31 -9.25
CA LEU A 14 -18.48 -8.10 -8.46
C LEU A 14 -18.68 -6.84 -9.33
N LEU A 15 -18.31 -6.88 -10.62
CA LEU A 15 -18.57 -5.78 -11.53
C LEU A 15 -20.07 -5.66 -11.88
N ILE A 16 -20.77 -6.80 -11.90
CA ILE A 16 -22.18 -6.89 -12.31
C ILE A 16 -23.08 -7.15 -11.09
N GLY A 17 -22.58 -7.83 -10.07
CA GLY A 17 -23.34 -8.26 -8.90
C GLY A 17 -22.73 -7.86 -7.58
N ASP A 18 -23.33 -8.33 -6.50
CA ASP A 18 -22.92 -8.06 -5.12
C ASP A 18 -22.08 -9.19 -4.50
N TYR A 19 -21.59 -8.95 -3.28
CA TYR A 19 -20.81 -9.94 -2.54
C TYR A 19 -21.62 -11.22 -2.20
N ALA A 20 -22.96 -11.15 -2.09
CA ALA A 20 -23.79 -12.34 -1.91
C ALA A 20 -23.83 -13.21 -3.17
N SER A 21 -24.01 -12.59 -4.34
CA SER A 21 -23.97 -13.27 -5.64
C SER A 21 -22.61 -13.92 -5.88
N TYR A 22 -21.53 -13.21 -5.53
CA TYR A 22 -20.18 -13.74 -5.59
C TYR A 22 -20.01 -14.98 -4.69
N ARG A 23 -20.42 -14.87 -3.41
CA ARG A 23 -20.39 -15.99 -2.45
C ARG A 23 -21.21 -17.20 -2.92
N ALA A 24 -22.38 -16.99 -3.52
CA ALA A 24 -23.24 -18.05 -4.05
C ALA A 24 -22.58 -18.75 -5.26
N SER A 25 -21.95 -17.98 -6.15
CA SER A 25 -21.16 -18.52 -7.26
C SER A 25 -20.00 -19.38 -6.77
N LEU A 26 -19.19 -18.87 -5.84
CA LEU A 26 -18.07 -19.61 -5.23
C LEU A 26 -18.54 -20.90 -4.55
N SER A 27 -19.69 -20.88 -3.87
CA SER A 27 -20.25 -22.08 -3.23
C SER A 27 -20.60 -23.17 -4.24
N ARG A 28 -21.17 -22.79 -5.40
CA ARG A 28 -21.49 -23.72 -6.49
C ARG A 28 -20.22 -24.28 -7.15
N GLN A 29 -19.24 -23.42 -7.43
CA GLN A 29 -17.95 -23.82 -8.01
C GLN A 29 -17.19 -24.78 -7.07
N LEU A 30 -17.12 -24.44 -5.78
CA LEU A 30 -16.46 -25.25 -4.76
C LEU A 30 -17.14 -26.62 -4.59
N GLN A 31 -18.48 -26.68 -4.66
CA GLN A 31 -19.19 -27.96 -4.64
C GLN A 31 -18.91 -28.81 -5.88
N THR A 32 -18.85 -28.18 -7.06
CA THR A 32 -18.54 -28.87 -8.33
C THR A 32 -17.12 -29.42 -8.32
N LEU A 33 -16.16 -28.62 -7.87
CA LEU A 33 -14.76 -29.01 -7.77
C LEU A 33 -14.55 -30.13 -6.74
N ARG A 34 -15.26 -30.10 -5.60
CA ARG A 34 -15.27 -31.22 -4.64
C ARG A 34 -15.79 -32.53 -5.23
N LYS A 35 -16.83 -32.48 -6.07
CA LYS A 35 -17.35 -33.67 -6.75
C LYS A 35 -16.33 -34.20 -7.75
N ARG A 36 -15.74 -33.31 -8.56
CA ARG A 36 -14.72 -33.66 -9.56
C ARG A 36 -13.48 -34.31 -8.93
N LEU A 37 -13.03 -33.82 -7.77
CA LEU A 37 -11.88 -34.35 -7.04
C LEU A 37 -12.21 -35.53 -6.10
N GLY A 38 -13.45 -36.05 -6.09
CA GLY A 38 -13.85 -37.15 -5.20
C GLY A 38 -13.84 -36.79 -3.69
N ARG A 39 -13.76 -35.50 -3.36
CA ARG A 39 -13.73 -34.98 -1.98
C ARG A 39 -15.10 -34.61 -1.44
N ALA A 40 -16.16 -34.70 -2.26
CA ALA A 40 -17.52 -34.49 -1.81
C ALA A 40 -17.94 -35.58 -0.81
N THR A 41 -18.63 -35.17 0.26
CA THR A 41 -19.28 -36.11 1.18
C THR A 41 -20.58 -36.60 0.53
N PRO A 42 -20.78 -37.92 0.38
CA PRO A 42 -22.02 -38.48 -0.12
C PRO A 42 -23.22 -38.13 0.76
N LYS A 43 -24.41 -38.09 0.14
CA LYS A 43 -25.66 -37.85 0.87
C LYS A 43 -25.89 -39.04 1.81
N ARG A 44 -26.00 -38.77 3.13
CA ARG A 44 -26.20 -39.73 4.24
C ARG A 44 -24.94 -40.35 4.87
N GLU A 45 -23.74 -39.98 4.43
CA GLU A 45 -22.51 -40.36 5.15
C GLU A 45 -22.18 -39.37 6.26
N LYS A 46 -21.51 -39.86 7.32
CA LYS A 46 -20.95 -38.98 8.36
C LYS A 46 -19.89 -38.07 7.73
N PHE A 47 -19.87 -36.82 8.14
CA PHE A 47 -18.87 -35.87 7.67
C PHE A 47 -17.47 -36.29 8.15
N ALA A 48 -16.58 -36.58 7.20
CA ALA A 48 -15.15 -36.74 7.43
C ALA A 48 -14.41 -35.58 6.75
N LYS A 49 -13.56 -34.87 7.51
CA LYS A 49 -12.74 -33.78 6.96
C LYS A 49 -11.66 -34.40 6.08
N LYS A 50 -11.82 -34.29 4.76
CA LYS A 50 -10.80 -34.66 3.78
C LYS A 50 -9.87 -33.47 3.58
N GLU A 51 -8.75 -33.45 4.30
CA GLU A 51 -7.72 -32.40 4.16
C GLU A 51 -6.97 -32.55 2.84
N VAL A 52 -6.42 -31.43 2.35
CA VAL A 52 -5.61 -31.38 1.13
C VAL A 52 -4.15 -31.54 1.54
N SER A 53 -3.43 -32.49 0.94
CA SER A 53 -1.99 -32.66 1.17
C SER A 53 -1.16 -31.94 0.10
N ALA A 54 0.15 -31.77 0.34
CA ALA A 54 1.06 -31.22 -0.66
C ALA A 54 1.17 -32.13 -1.90
N GLU A 55 1.11 -33.45 -1.71
CA GLU A 55 1.12 -34.46 -2.79
C GLU A 55 -0.13 -34.35 -3.67
N ASP A 56 -1.29 -34.07 -3.06
CA ASP A 56 -2.52 -33.81 -3.81
C ASP A 56 -2.31 -32.61 -4.77
N ILE A 57 -1.72 -31.52 -4.29
CA ILE A 57 -1.44 -30.33 -5.11
C ILE A 57 -0.45 -30.64 -6.24
N GLY A 58 0.63 -31.38 -5.95
CA GLY A 58 1.61 -31.78 -6.96
C GLY A 58 1.07 -32.75 -8.01
N SER A 59 -0.01 -33.47 -7.70
CA SER A 59 -0.73 -34.31 -8.67
C SER A 59 -1.70 -33.49 -9.53
N ASN A 60 -2.40 -32.52 -8.95
CA ASN A 60 -3.38 -31.69 -9.62
C ASN A 60 -3.54 -30.32 -8.94
N HIS A 61 -3.22 -29.25 -9.68
CA HIS A 61 -3.33 -27.87 -9.19
C HIS A 61 -4.76 -27.47 -8.77
N GLU A 62 -5.80 -28.19 -9.21
CA GLU A 62 -7.17 -27.95 -8.77
C GLU A 62 -7.37 -28.13 -7.26
N PHE A 63 -6.51 -28.91 -6.58
CA PHE A 63 -6.52 -29.00 -5.12
C PHE A 63 -6.13 -27.67 -4.47
N ALA A 64 -5.25 -26.88 -5.08
CA ALA A 64 -4.97 -25.52 -4.63
C ALA A 64 -6.17 -24.59 -4.88
N HIS A 65 -6.84 -24.71 -6.04
CA HIS A 65 -8.07 -23.97 -6.31
C HIS A 65 -9.19 -24.26 -5.29
N LEU A 66 -9.26 -25.47 -4.72
CA LEU A 66 -10.20 -25.79 -3.65
C LEU A 66 -10.00 -24.88 -2.42
N LEU A 67 -8.74 -24.68 -2.01
CA LEU A 67 -8.38 -23.83 -0.87
C LEU A 67 -8.65 -22.36 -1.18
N ILE A 68 -8.31 -21.90 -2.38
CA ILE A 68 -8.53 -20.53 -2.85
C ILE A 68 -10.04 -20.20 -2.91
N LEU A 69 -10.86 -21.10 -3.46
CA LEU A 69 -12.31 -20.90 -3.47
C LEU A 69 -12.91 -20.92 -2.06
N ALA A 70 -12.32 -21.69 -1.14
CA ALA A 70 -12.75 -21.72 0.25
C ALA A 70 -12.40 -20.44 1.01
N SER A 71 -11.21 -19.88 0.78
CA SER A 71 -10.77 -18.59 1.33
C SER A 71 -11.60 -17.44 0.76
N GLU A 72 -11.76 -17.36 -0.56
CA GLU A 72 -12.58 -16.33 -1.22
C GLU A 72 -14.04 -16.38 -0.76
N ARG A 73 -14.60 -17.58 -0.54
CA ARG A 73 -15.99 -17.68 -0.05
C ARG A 73 -16.14 -17.14 1.37
N ALA A 74 -15.14 -17.35 2.23
CA ALA A 74 -15.14 -16.79 3.58
C ALA A 74 -14.95 -15.27 3.55
N TRP A 75 -14.05 -14.77 2.69
CA TRP A 75 -13.84 -13.34 2.46
C TRP A 75 -15.11 -12.65 1.91
N ALA A 76 -15.72 -13.20 0.86
CA ALA A 76 -16.95 -12.68 0.26
C ALA A 76 -18.11 -12.62 1.28
N HIS A 77 -18.18 -13.58 2.20
CA HIS A 77 -19.17 -13.54 3.27
C HIS A 77 -18.93 -12.39 4.25
N ALA A 78 -17.66 -12.17 4.64
CA ALA A 78 -17.29 -11.04 5.49
C ALA A 78 -17.62 -9.70 4.82
N MET A 79 -17.26 -9.57 3.53
CA MET A 79 -17.52 -8.35 2.76
C MET A 79 -19.01 -8.10 2.56
N HIS A 80 -19.82 -9.13 2.28
CA HIS A 80 -21.27 -8.99 2.22
C HIS A 80 -21.86 -8.47 3.54
N MET A 81 -21.44 -9.04 4.68
CA MET A 81 -21.90 -8.56 5.98
C MET A 81 -21.48 -7.11 6.22
N LYS A 82 -20.27 -6.73 5.81
CA LYS A 82 -19.77 -5.36 5.89
C LYS A 82 -20.62 -4.41 5.05
N THR A 83 -20.91 -4.73 3.79
CA THR A 83 -21.69 -3.86 2.91
C THR A 83 -23.14 -3.70 3.37
N VAL A 84 -23.77 -4.77 3.86
CA VAL A 84 -25.16 -4.72 4.35
C VAL A 84 -25.31 -3.74 5.53
N HIS A 85 -24.31 -3.66 6.41
CA HIS A 85 -24.35 -2.81 7.61
C HIS A 85 -23.66 -1.46 7.42
N GLN A 86 -23.17 -1.14 6.21
CA GLN A 86 -22.57 0.18 5.92
C GLN A 86 -23.62 1.29 5.84
N GLU A 87 -24.86 0.95 5.47
CA GLU A 87 -25.98 1.90 5.34
C GLU A 87 -26.72 2.12 6.67
N ASP A 88 -26.43 1.31 7.69
CA ASP A 88 -27.06 1.40 9.00
C ASP A 88 -26.59 2.65 9.75
N LYS A 89 -27.55 3.52 10.13
CA LYS A 89 -27.28 4.77 10.87
C LYS A 89 -26.55 4.57 12.21
N GLY A 90 -26.60 3.36 12.78
CA GLY A 90 -25.92 2.98 14.02
C GLY A 90 -24.52 2.39 13.84
N GLY A 91 -24.04 2.26 12.60
CA GLY A 91 -22.81 1.55 12.28
C GLY A 91 -22.89 0.04 12.52
N ILE A 92 -21.78 -0.65 12.31
CA ILE A 92 -21.70 -2.12 12.48
C ILE A 92 -21.67 -2.48 13.97
N THR A 93 -22.67 -3.26 14.42
CA THR A 93 -22.74 -3.76 15.79
C THR A 93 -21.55 -4.68 16.15
N GLY A 94 -21.18 -4.75 17.44
CA GLY A 94 -20.04 -5.55 17.88
C GLY A 94 -20.16 -7.05 17.57
N SER A 95 -21.37 -7.62 17.62
CA SER A 95 -21.60 -9.04 17.29
C SER A 95 -21.44 -9.32 15.79
N THR A 96 -22.01 -8.48 14.93
CA THR A 96 -21.84 -8.56 13.47
C THR A 96 -20.36 -8.39 13.10
N ARG A 97 -19.67 -7.45 13.74
CA ARG A 97 -18.25 -7.21 13.50
C ARG A 97 -17.35 -8.36 13.92
N SER A 98 -17.59 -8.94 15.11
CA SER A 98 -16.91 -10.17 15.54
C SER A 98 -17.11 -11.31 14.54
N HIS A 99 -18.30 -11.40 13.94
CA HIS A 99 -18.57 -12.37 12.88
C HIS A 99 -17.80 -12.07 11.60
N ILE A 100 -17.72 -10.81 11.17
CA ILE A 100 -16.90 -10.36 10.03
C ILE A 100 -15.44 -10.77 10.26
N ILE A 101 -14.85 -10.44 11.41
CA ILE A 101 -13.47 -10.80 11.75
C ILE A 101 -13.29 -12.31 11.75
N SER A 102 -14.21 -13.07 12.35
CA SER A 102 -14.15 -14.53 12.34
C SER A 102 -14.17 -15.12 10.92
N ARG A 103 -14.87 -14.47 9.97
CA ARG A 103 -14.87 -14.88 8.56
C ARG A 103 -13.56 -14.51 7.85
N LEU A 104 -13.00 -13.33 8.11
CA LEU A 104 -11.70 -12.93 7.57
C LEU A 104 -10.56 -13.79 8.14
N ALA A 105 -10.56 -14.06 9.44
CA ALA A 105 -9.62 -14.96 10.09
C ALA A 105 -9.67 -16.36 9.48
N LYS A 106 -10.87 -16.85 9.16
CA LYS A 106 -11.03 -18.12 8.44
C LYS A 106 -10.42 -18.04 7.04
N ALA A 107 -10.64 -16.96 6.29
CA ALA A 107 -10.07 -16.77 4.96
C ALA A 107 -8.53 -16.73 5.00
N ALA A 108 -7.97 -15.92 5.89
CA ALA A 108 -6.53 -15.82 6.12
C ALA A 108 -5.92 -17.16 6.56
N LYS A 109 -6.59 -17.91 7.45
CA LYS A 109 -6.15 -19.24 7.87
C LYS A 109 -6.08 -20.21 6.69
N THR A 110 -7.11 -20.28 5.86
CA THR A 110 -7.12 -21.16 4.68
C THR A 110 -6.05 -20.78 3.65
N ALA A 111 -5.74 -19.48 3.51
CA ALA A 111 -4.65 -19.03 2.63
C ALA A 111 -3.27 -19.35 3.23
N LYS A 112 -3.09 -19.26 4.55
CA LYS A 112 -1.88 -19.70 5.25
C LYS A 112 -1.66 -21.21 5.12
N GLU A 113 -2.73 -22.00 5.20
CA GLU A 113 -2.69 -23.45 4.94
C GLU A 113 -2.22 -23.72 3.50
N LEU A 114 -2.73 -22.99 2.50
CA LEU A 114 -2.25 -23.10 1.12
C LEU A 114 -0.76 -22.78 0.99
N VAL A 115 -0.30 -21.68 1.60
CA VAL A 115 1.13 -21.31 1.58
C VAL A 115 1.99 -22.38 2.23
N ALA A 116 1.56 -22.97 3.35
CA ALA A 116 2.28 -24.04 4.03
C ALA A 116 2.43 -25.28 3.12
N LEU A 117 1.36 -25.68 2.43
CA LEU A 117 1.41 -26.82 1.51
C LEU A 117 2.27 -26.55 0.27
N LEU A 118 2.28 -25.32 -0.24
CA LEU A 118 3.11 -24.94 -1.39
C LEU A 118 4.60 -24.88 -1.06
N ARG A 119 4.95 -24.51 0.19
CA ARG A 119 6.34 -24.50 0.67
C ARG A 119 6.97 -25.90 0.73
N GLU A 120 6.17 -26.96 0.78
CA GLU A 120 6.65 -28.35 0.64
C GLU A 120 6.96 -28.65 -0.85
N GLY A 121 7.87 -27.87 -1.43
CA GLY A 121 8.15 -27.82 -2.87
C GLY A 121 8.43 -29.18 -3.52
N ASP A 122 9.12 -30.07 -2.80
CA ASP A 122 9.43 -31.43 -3.28
C ASP A 122 8.17 -32.27 -3.55
N LYS A 123 7.08 -32.00 -2.82
CA LYS A 123 5.80 -32.72 -2.92
C LYS A 123 4.77 -31.97 -3.74
N SER A 124 4.72 -30.64 -3.58
CA SER A 124 3.75 -29.77 -4.24
C SER A 124 4.13 -29.47 -5.70
N LYS A 125 5.39 -29.68 -6.09
CA LYS A 125 5.96 -29.29 -7.40
C LYS A 125 5.69 -27.83 -7.76
N ALA A 126 5.50 -26.99 -6.74
CA ALA A 126 5.20 -25.57 -6.91
C ALA A 126 6.48 -24.80 -7.26
N ASN A 127 6.34 -23.82 -8.15
CA ASN A 127 7.43 -22.90 -8.45
C ASN A 127 7.56 -21.86 -7.32
N ASP A 128 8.77 -21.30 -7.12
CA ASP A 128 9.02 -20.25 -6.13
C ASP A 128 8.08 -19.06 -6.31
N GLN A 129 7.74 -18.74 -7.57
CA GLN A 129 6.79 -17.70 -7.89
C GLN A 129 5.36 -18.01 -7.42
N ASP A 130 4.91 -19.27 -7.53
CA ASP A 130 3.58 -19.66 -7.05
C ASP A 130 3.50 -19.58 -5.51
N VAL A 131 4.61 -19.89 -4.83
CA VAL A 131 4.73 -19.72 -3.38
C VAL A 131 4.65 -18.23 -3.01
N LEU A 132 5.33 -17.36 -3.76
CA LEU A 132 5.27 -15.91 -3.55
C LEU A 132 3.88 -15.32 -3.83
N GLU A 133 3.21 -15.73 -4.90
CA GLU A 133 1.83 -15.31 -5.18
C GLU A 133 0.87 -15.75 -4.08
N ALA A 134 0.94 -17.01 -3.65
CA ALA A 134 0.11 -17.52 -2.55
C ALA A 134 0.35 -16.74 -1.26
N ARG A 135 1.61 -16.37 -1.02
CA ARG A 135 2.04 -15.62 0.15
C ARG A 135 1.51 -14.19 0.11
N ALA A 136 1.64 -13.49 -1.02
CA ALA A 136 1.08 -12.16 -1.21
C ALA A 136 -0.45 -12.17 -1.02
N TYR A 137 -1.13 -13.16 -1.61
CA TYR A 137 -2.57 -13.36 -1.44
C TYR A 137 -2.97 -13.59 0.03
N GLY A 138 -2.27 -14.49 0.72
CA GLY A 138 -2.49 -14.76 2.14
C GLY A 138 -2.21 -13.54 3.03
N ALA A 139 -1.18 -12.76 2.70
CA ALA A 139 -0.82 -11.53 3.40
C ALA A 139 -1.87 -10.43 3.21
N THR A 140 -2.48 -10.29 2.02
CA THR A 140 -3.62 -9.38 1.79
C THR A 140 -4.82 -9.75 2.65
N LEU A 141 -5.15 -11.04 2.76
CA LEU A 141 -6.27 -11.50 3.60
C LEU A 141 -5.99 -11.33 5.10
N ALA A 142 -4.77 -11.63 5.54
CA ALA A 142 -4.35 -11.43 6.92
C ALA A 142 -4.33 -9.94 7.31
N GLY A 143 -3.87 -9.08 6.40
CA GLY A 143 -3.94 -7.62 6.57
C GLY A 143 -5.38 -7.13 6.69
N GLY A 144 -6.29 -7.65 5.85
CA GLY A 144 -7.72 -7.33 5.95
C GLY A 144 -8.37 -7.74 7.27
N GLU A 145 -7.98 -8.90 7.83
CA GLU A 145 -8.42 -9.33 9.17
C GLU A 145 -7.95 -8.37 10.26
N GLU A 146 -6.66 -8.04 10.28
CA GLU A 146 -6.08 -7.13 11.28
C GLU A 146 -6.66 -5.71 11.14
N PHE A 147 -6.89 -5.24 9.92
CA PHE A 147 -7.54 -3.97 9.66
C PHE A 147 -8.93 -3.89 10.31
N GLU A 148 -9.76 -4.92 10.14
CA GLU A 148 -11.09 -4.94 10.74
C GLU A 148 -11.03 -5.01 12.27
N LYS A 149 -10.07 -5.77 12.86
CA LYS A 149 -9.82 -5.78 14.31
C LYS A 149 -9.46 -4.41 14.86
N GLN A 150 -8.60 -3.66 14.18
CA GLN A 150 -8.20 -2.34 14.68
C GLN A 150 -9.29 -1.28 14.52
N SER A 151 -10.14 -1.42 13.50
CA SER A 151 -11.31 -0.56 13.29
C SER A 151 -12.39 -0.71 14.37
N GLU A 152 -12.30 -1.71 15.26
CA GLU A 152 -13.25 -1.97 16.37
C GLU A 152 -13.31 -0.90 17.45
N GLY A 153 -12.45 0.12 17.40
CA GLY A 153 -12.63 1.28 18.27
C GLY A 153 -12.63 0.98 19.76
N GLN A 154 -12.02 -0.12 20.23
CA GLN A 154 -11.54 -0.19 21.62
C GLN A 154 -10.42 0.84 21.75
N ARG A 155 -10.78 2.13 21.86
CA ARG A 155 -9.88 3.24 22.15
C ARG A 155 -9.38 3.04 23.58
N GLY A 156 -8.35 2.21 23.73
CA GLY A 156 -7.56 2.19 24.94
C GLY A 156 -6.74 3.49 24.98
N SER A 157 -6.87 4.26 26.05
CA SER A 157 -6.06 5.46 26.29
C SER A 157 -4.58 5.18 26.02
N ASP A 158 -3.97 5.95 25.13
CA ASP A 158 -2.55 6.27 25.07
C ASP A 158 -1.51 5.18 24.72
N SER A 159 -1.83 4.19 23.87
CA SER A 159 -0.78 3.38 23.19
C SER A 159 -1.03 3.05 21.71
N ASP A 160 -1.82 3.89 21.03
CA ASP A 160 -2.49 3.62 19.75
C ASP A 160 -1.60 3.43 18.50
N SER A 161 -0.30 3.79 18.52
CA SER A 161 0.57 3.63 17.34
C SER A 161 0.91 2.17 17.03
N LYS A 162 1.00 1.30 18.05
CA LYS A 162 1.42 -0.11 17.87
C LYS A 162 0.30 -1.03 17.38
N ARG A 163 -0.96 -0.62 17.53
CA ARG A 163 -2.13 -1.44 17.13
C ARG A 163 -2.16 -1.72 15.63
N TRP A 164 -1.73 -0.76 14.82
CA TRP A 164 -1.77 -0.89 13.37
C TRP A 164 -0.55 -1.61 12.78
N GLU A 165 0.48 -1.90 13.59
CA GLU A 165 1.70 -2.58 13.13
C GLU A 165 1.44 -3.96 12.51
N PRO A 166 0.59 -4.86 13.07
CA PRO A 166 0.31 -6.16 12.45
C PRO A 166 -0.38 -6.05 11.08
N CYS A 167 -1.27 -5.06 10.94
CA CYS A 167 -1.92 -4.72 9.68
C CYS A 167 -0.89 -4.22 8.66
N LEU A 168 -0.06 -3.26 9.07
CA LEU A 168 1.01 -2.70 8.24
C LEU A 168 2.02 -3.78 7.83
N ARG A 169 2.43 -4.69 8.72
CA ARG A 169 3.35 -5.80 8.41
C ARG A 169 2.79 -6.75 7.35
N SER A 170 1.51 -7.11 7.48
CA SER A 170 0.85 -8.02 6.53
C SER A 170 0.66 -7.36 5.16
N PHE A 171 0.21 -6.10 5.11
CA PHE A 171 0.07 -5.39 3.84
C PHE A 171 1.41 -4.98 3.22
N ALA A 172 2.44 -4.69 4.02
CA ALA A 172 3.80 -4.45 3.56
C ALA A 172 4.37 -5.67 2.83
N GLU A 173 4.18 -6.87 3.39
CA GLU A 173 4.55 -8.13 2.75
C GLU A 173 3.84 -8.28 1.40
N ALA A 174 2.51 -8.09 1.35
CA ALA A 174 1.75 -8.14 0.10
C ALA A 174 2.24 -7.09 -0.92
N ARG A 175 2.51 -5.86 -0.46
CA ARG A 175 2.94 -4.73 -1.32
C ARG A 175 4.27 -5.01 -1.98
N VAL A 176 5.27 -5.44 -1.22
CA VAL A 176 6.63 -5.70 -1.73
C VAL A 176 6.61 -6.88 -2.69
N VAL A 177 5.90 -7.97 -2.35
CA VAL A 177 5.84 -9.15 -3.21
C VAL A 177 5.10 -8.84 -4.51
N TYR A 178 3.93 -8.18 -4.47
CA TYR A 178 3.23 -7.79 -5.69
C TYR A 178 3.99 -6.76 -6.52
N ALA A 179 4.78 -5.86 -5.90
CA ALA A 179 5.64 -4.94 -6.63
C ALA A 179 6.76 -5.69 -7.39
N ALA A 180 7.39 -6.66 -6.75
CA ALA A 180 8.43 -7.49 -7.37
C ALA A 180 7.85 -8.37 -8.51
N LEU A 181 6.65 -8.92 -8.32
CA LEU A 181 5.94 -9.67 -9.37
C LEU A 181 5.51 -8.77 -10.53
N LEU A 182 5.07 -7.53 -10.24
CA LEU A 182 4.72 -6.55 -11.26
C LEU A 182 5.94 -6.16 -12.12
N GLU A 183 7.12 -6.00 -11.53
CA GLU A 183 8.34 -5.70 -12.27
C GLU A 183 8.77 -6.85 -13.18
N LYS A 184 8.54 -8.10 -12.76
CA LYS A 184 8.92 -9.28 -13.55
C LYS A 184 7.94 -9.59 -14.68
N GLU A 185 6.64 -9.55 -14.39
CA GLU A 185 5.60 -10.04 -15.32
C GLU A 185 4.76 -8.94 -15.97
N HIS A 186 4.80 -7.71 -15.44
CA HIS A 186 4.01 -6.57 -15.90
C HIS A 186 2.50 -6.85 -16.07
N LYS A 187 1.94 -7.78 -15.28
CA LYS A 187 0.50 -8.08 -15.31
C LYS A 187 -0.30 -6.95 -14.66
N GLU A 188 -1.30 -6.45 -15.37
CA GLU A 188 -2.24 -5.40 -14.89
C GLU A 188 -2.95 -5.80 -13.59
N VAL A 189 -3.20 -7.09 -13.37
CA VAL A 189 -3.84 -7.60 -12.14
C VAL A 189 -3.06 -7.23 -10.87
N TYR A 190 -1.73 -7.23 -10.92
CA TYR A 190 -0.95 -6.81 -9.74
C TYR A 190 -1.07 -5.31 -9.51
N LYS A 191 -1.05 -4.51 -10.59
CA LYS A 191 -1.19 -3.06 -10.52
C LYS A 191 -2.55 -2.65 -9.92
N THR A 192 -3.64 -3.30 -10.33
CA THR A 192 -4.98 -3.01 -9.78
C THR A 192 -5.07 -3.40 -8.31
N ILE A 193 -4.59 -4.59 -7.91
CA ILE A 193 -4.57 -5.00 -6.49
C ILE A 193 -3.78 -3.99 -5.64
N LEU A 194 -2.63 -3.54 -6.14
CA LEU A 194 -1.81 -2.55 -5.45
C LEU A 194 -2.53 -1.20 -5.32
N ALA A 195 -3.08 -0.66 -6.41
CA ALA A 195 -3.72 0.65 -6.42
C ALA A 195 -5.05 0.67 -5.66
N ASP A 196 -5.88 -0.37 -5.79
CA ASP A 196 -7.26 -0.35 -5.29
C ASP A 196 -7.35 -0.84 -3.84
N THR A 197 -6.47 -1.76 -3.42
CA THR A 197 -6.59 -2.43 -2.11
C THR A 197 -5.40 -2.21 -1.20
N VAL A 198 -4.17 -2.43 -1.67
CA VAL A 198 -2.99 -2.44 -0.78
C VAL A 198 -2.53 -1.03 -0.44
N ASP A 199 -2.38 -0.15 -1.42
CA ASP A 199 -1.88 1.22 -1.21
C ASP A 199 -2.84 2.08 -0.36
N PRO A 200 -4.17 2.08 -0.59
CA PRO A 200 -5.11 2.83 0.25
C PRO A 200 -5.17 2.32 1.69
N THR A 201 -5.09 1.00 1.90
CA THR A 201 -5.12 0.41 3.25
C THR A 201 -3.84 0.71 4.03
N ILE A 202 -2.68 0.67 3.39
CA ILE A 202 -1.41 1.08 4.03
C ILE A 202 -1.45 2.56 4.38
N ARG A 203 -1.92 3.45 3.48
CA ARG A 203 -2.06 4.88 3.78
C ARG A 203 -2.94 5.12 5.01
N TYR A 204 -4.10 4.47 5.06
CA TYR A 204 -5.02 4.59 6.19
C TYR A 204 -4.39 4.07 7.48
N ALA A 205 -3.81 2.87 7.47
CA ALA A 205 -3.18 2.28 8.65
C ALA A 205 -1.97 3.10 9.13
N ALA A 206 -1.18 3.66 8.22
CA ALA A 206 -0.05 4.54 8.54
C ALA A 206 -0.53 5.85 9.18
N TYR A 207 -1.61 6.43 8.66
CA TYR A 207 -2.24 7.60 9.24
C TYR A 207 -2.73 7.32 10.67
N GLN A 208 -3.43 6.22 10.90
CA GLN A 208 -3.90 5.83 12.23
C GLN A 208 -2.75 5.50 13.20
N ALA A 209 -1.62 5.00 12.68
CA ALA A 209 -0.40 4.76 13.46
C ALA A 209 0.36 6.05 13.82
N ARG A 210 -0.09 7.23 13.35
CA ARG A 210 0.59 8.53 13.46
C ARG A 210 1.94 8.59 12.76
N LEU A 211 2.11 7.82 11.68
CA LEU A 211 3.25 7.99 10.77
C LEU A 211 3.05 9.26 9.93
N SER A 212 4.15 9.95 9.61
CA SER A 212 4.07 11.14 8.75
C SER A 212 3.46 10.79 7.39
N ARG A 213 2.48 11.58 6.95
CA ARG A 213 1.79 11.42 5.65
C ARG A 213 2.73 11.59 4.45
N THR A 214 3.91 12.15 4.69
CA THR A 214 4.91 12.45 3.67
C THR A 214 5.86 11.32 3.34
N ILE A 215 5.83 10.26 4.15
CA ILE A 215 6.61 9.07 3.85
C ILE A 215 5.92 8.34 2.70
N ALA A 216 6.65 8.12 1.61
CA ALA A 216 6.16 7.33 0.48
C ALA A 216 5.72 5.94 0.94
N ILE A 217 4.61 5.43 0.38
CA ILE A 217 4.03 4.13 0.73
C ILE A 217 5.05 3.00 0.56
N ALA A 218 5.88 3.08 -0.49
CA ALA A 218 6.95 2.11 -0.73
C ALA A 218 7.95 2.07 0.42
N THR A 219 8.29 3.23 1.00
CA THR A 219 9.18 3.35 2.15
C THR A 219 8.52 2.81 3.43
N VAL A 220 7.22 3.06 3.62
CA VAL A 220 6.44 2.44 4.71
C VAL A 220 6.43 0.91 4.57
N ALA A 221 6.15 0.39 3.38
CA ALA A 221 6.13 -1.04 3.12
C ALA A 221 7.51 -1.68 3.40
N LYS A 222 8.60 -1.06 2.97
CA LYS A 222 9.97 -1.52 3.29
C LYS A 222 10.24 -1.55 4.80
N ARG A 223 9.82 -0.51 5.53
CA ARG A 223 10.02 -0.43 6.99
C ARG A 223 9.31 -1.54 7.76
N TYR A 224 8.10 -1.90 7.34
CA TYR A 224 7.27 -2.92 8.02
C TYR A 224 7.38 -4.31 7.40
N PHE A 225 8.25 -4.50 6.40
CA PHE A 225 8.45 -5.79 5.76
C PHE A 225 9.09 -6.79 6.74
N PRO A 226 8.60 -8.05 6.82
CA PRO A 226 9.14 -9.07 7.73
C PRO A 226 10.52 -9.56 7.27
N SER A 227 11.55 -8.78 7.60
CA SER A 227 12.96 -9.06 7.28
C SER A 227 13.53 -10.28 8.03
N GLU A 228 12.80 -10.78 9.03
CA GLU A 228 13.14 -11.99 9.79
C GLU A 228 13.10 -13.25 8.92
N ASP A 229 12.23 -13.28 7.90
CA ASP A 229 12.09 -14.42 7.00
C ASP A 229 13.11 -14.35 5.87
N LYS A 230 14.28 -14.94 6.10
CA LYS A 230 15.40 -14.97 5.14
C LYS A 230 15.05 -15.68 3.84
N GLN A 231 14.13 -16.63 3.85
CA GLN A 231 13.69 -17.31 2.63
C GLN A 231 12.87 -16.33 1.78
N LEU A 232 11.94 -15.61 2.39
CA LEU A 232 11.16 -14.58 1.70
C LEU A 232 12.06 -13.54 1.04
N VAL A 233 13.00 -12.99 1.80
CA VAL A 233 13.91 -11.93 1.33
C VAL A 233 14.68 -12.42 0.11
N ARG A 234 15.24 -13.63 0.15
CA ARG A 234 15.97 -14.22 -0.98
C ARG A 234 15.10 -14.40 -2.21
N HIS A 235 13.88 -14.92 -2.05
CA HIS A 235 12.98 -15.12 -3.20
C HIS A 235 12.53 -13.77 -3.78
N VAL A 236 12.26 -12.76 -2.95
CA VAL A 236 11.90 -11.42 -3.43
C VAL A 236 13.08 -10.74 -4.14
N GLU A 237 14.29 -10.81 -3.57
CA GLU A 237 15.51 -10.28 -4.20
C GLU A 237 15.86 -11.00 -5.50
N SER A 238 15.51 -12.29 -5.63
CA SER A 238 15.68 -13.03 -6.88
C SER A 238 14.76 -12.56 -8.01
N LEU A 239 13.61 -11.99 -7.67
CA LEU A 239 12.68 -11.42 -8.65
C LEU A 239 13.03 -9.98 -8.98
N ASP A 240 13.28 -9.16 -7.96
CA ASP A 240 13.67 -7.76 -8.11
C ASP A 240 14.80 -7.43 -7.10
N PRO A 241 16.05 -7.26 -7.57
CA PRO A 241 17.18 -6.87 -6.72
C PRO A 241 16.99 -5.55 -5.98
N TYR A 242 16.04 -4.71 -6.44
CA TYR A 242 15.70 -3.41 -5.87
C TYR A 242 14.35 -3.41 -5.14
N ALA A 243 13.73 -4.57 -4.87
CA ALA A 243 12.48 -4.63 -4.13
C ALA A 243 12.59 -4.07 -2.70
N LEU A 244 13.74 -4.32 -2.06
CA LEU A 244 14.02 -3.89 -0.68
C LEU A 244 15.01 -2.71 -0.60
N LYS A 245 15.67 -2.38 -1.71
CA LYS A 245 16.58 -1.22 -1.84
C LYS A 245 15.86 -0.10 -2.57
N ASP A 246 16.37 1.12 -2.50
CA ASP A 246 15.82 2.18 -3.33
C ASP A 246 16.23 1.94 -4.79
N LYS A 247 15.24 1.87 -5.69
CA LYS A 247 15.48 1.71 -7.13
C LYS A 247 16.31 2.91 -7.60
N PRO A 248 17.50 2.72 -8.21
CA PRO A 248 18.14 3.79 -8.95
C PRO A 248 17.26 4.12 -10.15
N GLN A 249 16.84 5.38 -10.29
CA GLN A 249 15.98 5.81 -11.39
C GLN A 249 16.63 5.51 -12.75
N PRO A 250 15.86 5.03 -13.75
CA PRO A 250 16.34 4.96 -15.12
C PRO A 250 16.61 6.39 -15.63
N LYS A 251 17.85 6.65 -16.05
CA LYS A 251 18.19 7.84 -16.84
C LYS A 251 17.58 7.72 -18.22
N ALA A 252 16.40 8.28 -18.47
CA ALA A 252 15.97 8.72 -19.81
C ALA A 252 14.73 9.62 -19.69
N GLY A 253 14.73 10.68 -20.49
CA GLY A 253 13.84 11.82 -20.37
C GLY A 253 12.34 11.50 -20.43
N GLU A 254 11.61 12.05 -19.47
CA GLU A 254 10.45 12.92 -19.66
C GLU A 254 10.02 13.36 -18.25
N GLU A 255 9.81 14.68 -18.08
CA GLU A 255 9.34 15.37 -16.88
C GLU A 255 10.19 15.20 -15.60
N LYS A 256 11.04 16.21 -15.35
CA LYS A 256 11.77 16.40 -14.09
C LYS A 256 10.79 16.56 -12.92
N GLN A 257 10.40 15.47 -12.27
CA GLN A 257 10.11 15.52 -10.85
C GLN A 257 11.44 15.56 -10.08
N PRO A 258 11.62 16.47 -9.12
CA PRO A 258 12.84 16.53 -8.32
C PRO A 258 13.02 15.22 -7.55
N SER A 259 14.26 14.71 -7.54
CA SER A 259 14.66 13.47 -6.88
C SER A 259 14.34 13.51 -5.37
N PRO A 260 14.11 12.38 -4.68
CA PRO A 260 14.01 12.37 -3.22
C PRO A 260 15.33 12.72 -2.49
N GLN A 261 16.46 12.81 -3.22
CA GLN A 261 17.77 13.14 -2.68
C GLN A 261 18.08 14.64 -2.73
N ASP A 262 17.44 15.39 -3.62
CA ASP A 262 17.58 16.85 -3.71
C ASP A 262 16.48 17.60 -2.95
N VAL A 263 15.50 16.88 -2.39
CA VAL A 263 14.48 17.47 -1.50
C VAL A 263 15.14 17.86 -0.17
N PRO A 264 15.15 19.15 0.20
CA PRO A 264 15.68 19.57 1.48
C PRO A 264 14.84 18.96 2.61
N ASN A 265 15.47 18.21 3.52
CA ASN A 265 14.77 17.65 4.69
C ASN A 265 14.65 18.67 5.84
N SER A 266 15.37 19.78 5.77
CA SER A 266 15.30 20.86 6.76
C SER A 266 15.71 22.19 6.16
N ILE A 267 15.07 23.28 6.60
CA ILE A 267 15.46 24.65 6.28
C ILE A 267 16.05 25.32 7.53
N THR A 268 17.08 26.16 7.36
CA THR A 268 17.62 26.95 8.46
C THR A 268 17.36 28.42 8.18
N TRP A 269 16.56 29.07 9.03
CA TRP A 269 16.21 30.48 8.90
C TRP A 269 16.47 31.23 10.21
N ARG A 270 17.28 32.29 10.13
CA ARG A 270 17.67 33.15 11.28
C ARG A 270 18.12 32.37 12.53
N GLY A 271 18.90 31.31 12.33
CA GLY A 271 19.46 30.48 13.41
C GLY A 271 18.53 29.39 13.95
N ARG A 272 17.30 29.26 13.43
CA ARG A 272 16.39 28.15 13.72
C ARG A 272 16.40 27.14 12.59
N LYS A 273 16.56 25.86 12.93
CA LYS A 273 16.45 24.74 11.99
C LYS A 273 15.04 24.15 12.10
N ALA A 274 14.27 24.24 11.02
CA ALA A 274 12.94 23.67 10.91
C ALA A 274 12.98 22.43 10.02
N ASN A 275 12.29 21.37 10.42
CA ASN A 275 12.18 20.17 9.61
C ASN A 275 11.05 20.33 8.60
N ILE A 276 11.29 19.94 7.35
CA ILE A 276 10.27 20.00 6.32
C ILE A 276 9.41 18.74 6.46
N VAL A 277 8.28 18.89 7.13
CA VAL A 277 7.36 17.78 7.40
C VAL A 277 6.54 17.43 6.16
N ASP A 278 6.26 18.41 5.28
CA ASP A 278 5.46 18.29 4.06
C ASP A 278 6.32 18.01 2.80
N ALA A 279 5.99 16.95 2.04
CA ALA A 279 6.71 16.56 0.84
C ALA A 279 6.44 17.51 -0.32
N SER A 280 5.24 18.12 -0.36
CA SER A 280 4.90 19.13 -1.36
C SER A 280 5.78 20.38 -1.21
N ILE A 281 6.00 20.83 0.03
CA ILE A 281 6.92 21.93 0.35
C ILE A 281 8.35 21.55 -0.03
N GLY A 282 8.77 20.32 0.31
CA GLY A 282 10.10 19.82 -0.05
C GLY A 282 10.34 19.79 -1.56
N GLN A 283 9.35 19.35 -2.34
CA GLN A 283 9.41 19.33 -3.81
C GLN A 283 9.41 20.75 -4.40
N ALA A 284 8.60 21.66 -3.87
CA ALA A 284 8.55 23.04 -4.34
C ALA A 284 9.88 23.76 -4.06
N LEU A 285 10.48 23.57 -2.87
CA LEU A 285 11.81 24.10 -2.55
C LEU A 285 12.91 23.53 -3.45
N ALA A 286 12.84 22.23 -3.76
CA ALA A 286 13.77 21.63 -4.72
C ALA A 286 13.63 22.26 -6.12
N ALA A 287 12.40 22.54 -6.56
CA ALA A 287 12.15 23.24 -7.83
C ALA A 287 12.73 24.66 -7.82
N VAL A 288 12.61 25.41 -6.72
CA VAL A 288 13.24 26.73 -6.55
C VAL A 288 14.76 26.63 -6.71
N THR A 289 15.42 25.70 -6.00
CA THR A 289 16.88 25.54 -6.10
C THR A 289 17.34 25.14 -7.51
N ALA A 290 16.55 24.34 -8.22
CA ALA A 290 16.82 23.97 -9.60
C ALA A 290 16.70 25.19 -10.55
N ALA A 291 15.64 25.99 -10.38
CA ALA A 291 15.42 27.21 -11.14
C ALA A 291 16.51 28.26 -10.87
N GLU A 292 16.94 28.43 -9.61
CA GLU A 292 18.07 29.30 -9.25
C GLU A 292 19.37 28.88 -9.93
N THR A 293 19.63 27.57 -9.99
CA THR A 293 20.84 27.04 -10.63
C THR A 293 20.80 27.31 -12.13
N GLN A 294 19.62 27.16 -12.76
CA GLN A 294 19.42 27.50 -14.17
C GLN A 294 19.61 29.00 -14.42
N LEU A 295 19.01 29.86 -13.59
CA LEU A 295 19.17 31.31 -13.67
C LEU A 295 20.65 31.72 -13.54
N ARG A 296 21.37 31.20 -12.55
CA ARG A 296 22.81 31.47 -12.38
C ARG A 296 23.62 31.05 -13.60
N SER A 297 23.33 29.88 -14.17
CA SER A 297 24.01 29.40 -15.37
C SER A 297 23.71 30.27 -16.60
N TYR A 298 22.47 30.75 -16.74
CA TYR A 298 22.03 31.62 -17.82
C TYR A 298 22.68 33.00 -17.71
N LEU A 299 22.67 33.60 -16.52
CA LEU A 299 23.30 34.90 -16.27
C LEU A 299 24.82 34.87 -16.46
N ALA A 300 25.48 33.77 -16.07
CA ALA A 300 26.91 33.59 -16.29
C ALA A 300 27.28 33.43 -17.78
N SER A 301 26.44 32.75 -18.55
CA SER A 301 26.69 32.49 -19.97
C SER A 301 26.29 33.66 -20.88
N ASN A 302 25.32 34.47 -20.47
CA ASN A 302 24.70 35.52 -21.27
C ASN A 302 24.86 36.93 -20.67
N ALA A 303 26.10 37.32 -20.36
CA ALA A 303 26.39 38.64 -19.80
C ALA A 303 25.91 39.81 -20.68
N GLY A 304 25.91 39.64 -22.01
CA GLY A 304 25.48 40.63 -23.00
C GLY A 304 24.00 40.58 -23.43
N ALA A 305 23.18 39.72 -22.81
CA ALA A 305 21.75 39.63 -23.16
C ALA A 305 20.99 40.92 -22.86
N SER A 306 19.91 41.15 -23.61
CA SER A 306 19.06 42.32 -23.43
C SER A 306 18.40 42.31 -22.05
N ALA A 307 18.03 43.49 -21.52
CA ALA A 307 17.34 43.58 -20.23
C ALA A 307 16.03 42.78 -20.19
N ARG A 308 15.38 42.60 -21.35
CA ARG A 308 14.15 41.82 -21.50
C ARG A 308 14.40 40.31 -21.37
N ASP A 309 15.46 39.80 -21.99
CA ASP A 309 15.81 38.37 -21.94
C ASP A 309 16.32 37.98 -20.54
N LYS A 310 17.04 38.91 -19.89
CA LYS A 310 17.41 38.76 -18.48
C LYS A 310 16.18 38.71 -17.59
N ALA A 311 15.20 39.60 -17.78
CA ALA A 311 13.95 39.60 -17.01
C ALA A 311 13.16 38.28 -17.19
N SER A 312 13.04 37.77 -18.42
CA SER A 312 12.34 36.50 -18.66
C SER A 312 13.01 35.29 -18.01
N ALA A 313 14.32 35.34 -17.74
CA ALA A 313 15.00 34.26 -17.03
C ALA A 313 14.65 34.21 -15.52
N TYR A 314 14.17 35.32 -14.95
CA TYR A 314 13.70 35.37 -13.56
C TYR A 314 12.27 34.81 -13.40
N ASP A 315 11.46 34.79 -14.47
CA ASP A 315 10.07 34.34 -14.41
C ASP A 315 9.96 32.91 -13.87
N ASP A 316 10.84 32.00 -14.31
CA ASP A 316 10.86 30.61 -13.86
C ASP A 316 11.14 30.48 -12.35
N VAL A 317 12.03 31.32 -11.81
CA VAL A 317 12.35 31.33 -10.36
C VAL A 317 11.19 31.93 -9.57
N LEU A 318 10.58 33.00 -10.07
CA LEU A 318 9.43 33.64 -9.44
C LEU A 318 8.25 32.67 -9.36
N ILE A 319 7.93 31.97 -10.45
CA ILE A 319 6.87 30.95 -10.49
C ILE A 319 7.17 29.83 -9.48
N ALA A 320 8.39 29.27 -9.48
CA ALA A 320 8.75 28.22 -8.54
C ALA A 320 8.68 28.69 -7.07
N SER A 321 9.06 29.95 -6.80
CA SER A 321 9.00 30.52 -5.45
C SER A 321 7.56 30.81 -4.99
N GLN A 322 6.67 31.19 -5.92
CA GLN A 322 5.24 31.33 -5.66
C GLN A 322 4.60 29.98 -5.35
N ASP A 323 4.92 28.94 -6.12
CA ASP A 323 4.45 27.58 -5.88
C ASP A 323 4.88 27.06 -4.49
N ALA A 324 6.11 27.38 -4.07
CA ALA A 324 6.59 27.07 -2.72
C ALA A 324 5.81 27.81 -1.63
N ALA A 325 5.49 29.10 -1.84
CA ALA A 325 4.68 29.87 -0.89
C ALA A 325 3.27 29.30 -0.76
N ASP A 326 2.64 28.95 -1.89
CA ASP A 326 1.30 28.36 -1.93
C ASP A 326 1.25 26.96 -1.30
N ALA A 327 2.31 26.16 -1.47
CA ALA A 327 2.46 24.88 -0.78
C ALA A 327 2.54 25.05 0.75
N THR A 328 3.33 26.01 1.25
CA THR A 328 3.42 26.27 2.70
C THR A 328 2.10 26.78 3.28
N LYS A 329 1.37 27.61 2.53
CA LYS A 329 0.05 28.10 2.93
C LYS A 329 -0.97 26.98 2.99
N SER A 330 -1.03 26.13 1.96
CA SER A 330 -1.95 24.99 1.93
C SER A 330 -1.72 24.04 3.11
N ALA A 331 -0.46 23.72 3.41
CA ALA A 331 -0.11 22.90 4.58
C ALA A 331 -0.50 23.57 5.91
N THR A 332 -0.42 24.90 5.99
CA THR A 332 -0.80 25.66 7.19
C THR A 332 -2.31 25.61 7.39
N ASP A 333 -3.08 25.89 6.33
CA ASP A 333 -4.55 25.82 6.35
C ASP A 333 -5.04 24.41 6.71
N GLU A 334 -4.32 23.36 6.32
CA GLU A 334 -4.62 21.98 6.71
C GLU A 334 -4.40 21.71 8.20
N LEU A 335 -3.27 22.14 8.77
CA LEU A 335 -3.02 21.99 10.21
C LEU A 335 -3.99 22.83 11.06
N GLU A 336 -4.36 24.02 10.58
CA GLU A 336 -5.39 24.85 11.22
C GLU A 336 -6.77 24.19 11.19
N LYS A 337 -7.16 23.55 10.08
CA LYS A 337 -8.40 22.74 9.99
C LYS A 337 -8.39 21.55 10.95
N GLU A 338 -7.23 20.94 11.16
CA GLU A 338 -7.04 19.85 12.13
C GLU A 338 -7.04 20.35 13.59
N ARG A 339 -7.13 21.66 13.84
CA ARG A 339 -7.05 22.31 15.17
C ARG A 339 -5.79 21.91 15.94
N VAL A 340 -4.68 21.78 15.22
CA VAL A 340 -3.36 21.56 15.83
C VAL A 340 -2.99 22.83 16.61
N ASP A 341 -2.46 22.64 17.82
CA ASP A 341 -2.05 23.75 18.68
C ASP A 341 -0.80 24.45 18.13
N GLU A 342 -0.70 25.76 18.30
CA GLU A 342 0.47 26.57 17.88
C GLU A 342 1.75 26.20 18.68
N GLY A 343 1.59 25.49 19.80
CA GLY A 343 2.68 24.88 20.56
C GLY A 343 3.26 23.60 19.95
N ASP A 344 2.60 22.97 18.96
CA ASP A 344 3.08 21.74 18.33
C ASP A 344 4.35 22.02 17.50
N ALA A 345 5.37 21.19 17.65
CA ALA A 345 6.62 21.27 16.91
C ALA A 345 6.40 21.29 15.39
N ARG A 346 5.39 20.57 14.89
CA ARG A 346 5.06 20.54 13.46
C ARG A 346 4.51 21.88 12.96
N MET A 347 3.71 22.55 13.78
CA MET A 347 3.16 23.87 13.46
C MET A 347 4.27 24.93 13.49
N GLN A 348 5.14 24.86 14.50
CA GLN A 348 6.29 25.76 14.63
C GLN A 348 7.29 25.63 13.47
N ASP A 349 7.64 24.39 13.10
CA ASP A 349 8.52 24.12 11.96
C ASP A 349 7.90 24.67 10.67
N LEU A 350 6.59 24.49 10.46
CA LEU A 350 5.90 25.01 9.29
C LEU A 350 5.87 26.56 9.26
N ARG A 351 5.63 27.23 10.39
CA ARG A 351 5.67 28.70 10.48
C ARG A 351 7.05 29.26 10.14
N VAL A 352 8.13 28.62 10.60
CA VAL A 352 9.50 29.01 10.25
C VAL A 352 9.76 28.83 8.75
N THR A 353 9.29 27.71 8.19
CA THR A 353 9.44 27.41 6.75
C THR A 353 8.68 28.43 5.89
N SER A 354 7.43 28.75 6.26
CA SER A 354 6.62 29.75 5.56
C SER A 354 7.22 31.15 5.61
N LEU A 355 7.80 31.55 6.75
CA LEU A 355 8.49 32.84 6.86
C LEU A 355 9.75 32.92 6.00
N ALA A 356 10.50 31.83 5.90
CA ALA A 356 11.68 31.76 5.03
C ALA A 356 11.29 31.91 3.55
N VAL A 357 10.32 31.11 3.10
CA VAL A 357 9.87 31.11 1.69
C VAL A 357 9.27 32.45 1.29
N ASN A 358 8.42 33.05 2.14
CA ASN A 358 7.85 34.36 1.85
C ASN A 358 8.89 35.48 1.83
N TYR A 359 9.93 35.39 2.66
CA TYR A 359 11.03 36.35 2.63
C TYR A 359 11.82 36.23 1.31
N ASP A 360 12.14 35.01 0.89
CA ASP A 360 12.89 34.77 -0.33
C ASP A 360 12.11 35.21 -1.57
N LEU A 361 10.79 34.96 -1.62
CA LEU A 361 9.89 35.44 -2.69
C LEU A 361 9.92 36.97 -2.85
N VAL A 362 9.95 37.71 -1.74
CA VAL A 362 9.99 39.18 -1.76
C VAL A 362 11.39 39.73 -2.05
N SER A 363 12.43 38.89 -1.92
CA SER A 363 13.82 39.31 -2.08
C SER A 363 14.35 39.29 -3.53
N TRP A 364 13.61 38.66 -4.44
CA TRP A 364 13.84 38.72 -5.89
C TRP A 364 13.37 40.05 -6.47
#